data_AF-A0A816I7E5-F1
#
_entry.id   AF-A0A816I7E5-F1
#
_cell.length_a   1.000
_cell.length_b   1.000
_cell.length_c   1.000
_cell.angle_alpha   90.00
_cell.angle_beta   90.00
_cell.angle_gamma   90.00
#
_symmetry.space_group_name_H-M   'P 1'
#
loop_
_entity.id
_entity.type
_entity.pdbx_description
1 polymer ?
#
loop_
_entity_poly.entity_id
_entity_poly.type
_entity_poly.pdbx_seq_one_letter_code
_entity_poly.pdbx_strand_id
1 'polypeptide(L)'
;MTDAGSFSTPAVPKFDGDYDHWSLIMENLLRSREYWSIIDPGFEDLRRIEAPSPVQQQSLNEAKLKDLKAKNYLFQSIDKTTLKTITQKETAKQLWDSMKVKHQGNARVKRAQLQRLRKTFETLEIKIGEKVSGYFAIVMETTNDMRNCGEIIEDVKIVEKILQSLTENFNFVICSIEESKDIDRLSVDELQASLQIHEGKVTEQRSEEQVLQVDNEPRYGRGR
;
A
#
# COMPACT_ATOMS: atom_id res chain seq x y z
N MET A 1 -15.39 30.38 -28.32
CA MET A 1 -14.43 29.31 -28.67
C MET A 1 -13.95 28.73 -27.37
N THR A 2 -14.55 27.62 -26.94
CA THR A 2 -14.20 26.93 -25.68
C THR A 2 -13.01 26.02 -25.95
N ASP A 3 -11.92 26.31 -25.26
CA ASP A 3 -10.69 25.53 -25.21
C ASP A 3 -10.99 24.15 -24.65
N ALA A 4 -10.94 23.13 -25.51
CA ALA A 4 -11.11 21.75 -25.10
C ALA A 4 -9.80 21.32 -24.43
N GLY A 5 -9.84 21.23 -23.10
CA GLY A 5 -8.73 20.84 -22.26
C GLY A 5 -7.93 19.69 -22.86
N SER A 6 -6.65 19.96 -23.12
CA SER A 6 -5.65 18.96 -23.43
C SER A 6 -5.54 17.99 -22.26
N PHE A 7 -6.35 16.93 -22.26
CA PHE A 7 -6.12 15.78 -21.41
C PHE A 7 -4.84 15.11 -21.90
N SER A 8 -3.71 15.44 -21.26
CA SER A 8 -2.46 14.70 -21.42
C SER A 8 -2.79 13.21 -21.33
N THR A 9 -2.45 12.46 -22.39
CA THR A 9 -2.57 11.01 -22.35
C THR A 9 -1.82 10.51 -21.12
N PRO A 10 -2.46 9.74 -20.22
CA PRO A 10 -1.76 9.23 -19.05
C PRO A 10 -0.54 8.45 -19.53
N ALA A 11 0.63 8.79 -18.99
CA ALA A 11 1.85 8.07 -19.30
C ALA A 11 1.66 6.60 -18.91
N VAL A 12 2.10 5.69 -19.78
CA VAL A 12 2.00 4.26 -19.48
C VAL A 12 2.91 3.95 -18.29
N PRO A 13 2.38 3.42 -17.18
CA PRO A 13 3.16 3.13 -15.99
C PRO A 13 4.23 2.11 -16.35
N LYS A 14 5.48 2.36 -15.96
CA LYS A 14 6.59 1.43 -16.17
C LYS A 14 6.67 0.50 -14.99
N PHE A 15 6.87 -0.79 -15.27
CA PHE A 15 7.15 -1.78 -14.25
C PHE A 15 8.57 -1.58 -13.71
N ASP A 16 8.69 -1.32 -12.42
CA ASP A 16 9.95 -1.04 -11.70
C ASP A 16 10.38 -2.16 -10.74
N GLY A 17 9.56 -3.22 -10.64
CA GLY A 17 9.78 -4.34 -9.73
C GLY A 17 8.68 -4.48 -8.69
N ASP A 18 7.97 -3.40 -8.35
CA ASP A 18 6.82 -3.43 -7.46
C ASP A 18 5.55 -3.77 -8.26
N TYR A 19 5.19 -5.05 -8.25
CA TYR A 19 4.00 -5.49 -8.96
C TYR A 19 2.71 -4.97 -8.33
N ASP A 20 2.65 -4.79 -7.01
CA ASP A 20 1.42 -4.38 -6.34
C ASP A 20 1.11 -2.92 -6.68
N HIS A 21 2.11 -2.04 -6.59
CA HIS A 21 2.00 -0.66 -7.04
C HIS A 21 1.70 -0.55 -8.54
N TRP A 22 2.48 -1.26 -9.38
CA TRP A 22 2.30 -1.23 -10.83
C TRP A 22 0.92 -1.73 -11.25
N SER A 23 0.45 -2.84 -10.66
CA SER A 23 -0.83 -3.44 -11.03
C SER A 23 -1.99 -2.52 -10.68
N LEU A 24 -1.94 -1.80 -9.55
CA LEU A 24 -2.94 -0.81 -9.18
C LEU A 24 -3.04 0.33 -10.21
N ILE A 25 -1.91 0.92 -10.58
CA ILE A 25 -1.89 2.05 -11.55
C ILE A 25 -2.29 1.56 -12.94
N MET A 26 -1.81 0.38 -13.34
CA MET A 26 -2.09 -0.19 -14.65
C MET A 26 -3.55 -0.62 -14.79
N GLU A 27 -4.13 -1.22 -13.76
CA GLU A 27 -5.56 -1.53 -13.70
C GLU A 27 -6.39 -0.26 -13.83
N ASN A 28 -6.05 0.80 -13.07
CA ASN A 28 -6.75 2.07 -13.16
C ASN A 28 -6.68 2.69 -14.57
N LEU A 29 -5.50 2.64 -15.22
CA LEU A 29 -5.33 3.07 -16.61
C LEU A 29 -6.25 2.28 -17.56
N LEU A 30 -6.27 0.96 -17.44
CA LEU A 30 -7.05 0.08 -18.31
C LEU A 30 -8.56 0.24 -18.07
N ARG A 31 -8.99 0.49 -16.83
CA ARG A 31 -10.39 0.82 -16.49
C ARG A 31 -10.80 2.18 -17.07
N SER A 32 -9.97 3.21 -16.94
CA SER A 32 -10.23 4.55 -17.49
C SER A 32 -10.39 4.57 -19.02
N ARG A 33 -9.83 3.56 -19.70
CA ARG A 33 -9.89 3.39 -21.16
C ARG A 33 -10.87 2.30 -21.60
N GLU A 34 -11.66 1.75 -20.69
CA GLU A 34 -12.66 0.69 -20.94
C GLU A 34 -12.08 -0.60 -21.56
N TYR A 35 -10.81 -0.90 -21.26
CA TYR A 35 -10.13 -2.12 -21.73
C TYR A 35 -10.13 -3.24 -20.68
N TRP A 36 -10.46 -2.93 -19.42
CA TRP A 36 -10.43 -3.89 -18.31
C TRP A 36 -11.34 -5.12 -18.53
N SER A 37 -12.48 -4.95 -19.21
CA SER A 37 -13.42 -6.03 -19.51
C SER A 37 -12.83 -7.17 -20.36
N ILE A 38 -11.68 -6.92 -21.03
CA ILE A 38 -10.95 -7.92 -21.81
C ILE A 38 -10.01 -8.76 -20.93
N ILE A 39 -9.64 -8.26 -19.74
CA ILE A 39 -8.71 -8.89 -18.81
C ILE A 39 -9.49 -9.66 -17.73
N ASP A 40 -10.55 -9.05 -17.17
CA ASP A 40 -11.37 -9.64 -16.11
C ASP A 40 -12.86 -9.33 -16.37
N PRO A 41 -13.73 -10.33 -16.65
CA PRO A 41 -13.55 -11.79 -16.55
C PRO A 41 -12.67 -12.42 -17.65
N GLY A 42 -12.26 -11.61 -18.63
CA GLY A 42 -11.52 -12.07 -19.81
C GLY A 42 -12.37 -12.05 -21.06
N PHE A 43 -11.76 -11.77 -22.20
CA PHE A 43 -12.41 -12.03 -23.47
C PHE A 43 -12.67 -13.53 -23.62
N GLU A 44 -13.93 -13.92 -23.51
CA GLU A 44 -14.37 -15.26 -23.89
C GLU A 44 -14.22 -15.36 -25.39
N ASP A 45 -13.31 -16.22 -25.83
CA ASP A 45 -13.03 -16.38 -27.24
C ASP A 45 -14.29 -16.91 -27.93
N LEU A 46 -15.05 -16.01 -28.55
CA LEU A 46 -16.20 -16.34 -29.40
C LEU A 46 -15.79 -17.21 -30.60
N ARG A 47 -14.50 -17.58 -30.73
CA ARG A 47 -14.03 -18.73 -31.52
C ARG A 47 -14.78 -20.04 -31.23
N ARG A 48 -15.51 -20.14 -30.11
CA ARG A 48 -16.44 -21.25 -29.82
C ARG A 48 -17.79 -21.18 -30.55
N ILE A 49 -18.14 -20.04 -31.16
CA ILE A 49 -19.37 -19.90 -31.94
C ILE A 49 -19.07 -20.27 -33.39
N GLU A 50 -19.50 -21.45 -33.81
CA GLU A 50 -19.56 -21.82 -35.23
C GLU A 50 -20.64 -20.94 -35.90
N ALA A 51 -20.20 -20.05 -36.80
CA ALA A 51 -21.00 -19.06 -37.55
C ALA A 51 -21.59 -17.89 -36.72
N PRO A 52 -20.77 -16.86 -36.39
CA PRO A 52 -21.27 -15.63 -35.78
C PRO A 52 -22.15 -14.83 -36.76
N SER A 53 -23.29 -14.34 -36.26
CA SER A 53 -24.12 -13.32 -36.91
C SER A 53 -23.31 -12.05 -37.20
N PRO A 54 -23.66 -11.23 -38.21
CA PRO A 54 -22.96 -9.97 -38.51
C PRO A 54 -22.82 -9.04 -37.30
N VAL A 55 -23.81 -9.02 -36.40
CA VAL A 55 -23.75 -8.25 -35.13
C VAL A 55 -22.69 -8.82 -34.19
N GLN A 56 -22.61 -10.15 -34.07
CA GLN A 56 -21.61 -10.82 -33.24
C GLN A 56 -20.19 -10.65 -33.81
N GLN A 57 -20.07 -10.57 -35.14
CA GLN A 57 -18.80 -10.37 -35.82
C GLN A 57 -18.25 -8.95 -35.62
N GLN A 58 -19.13 -7.94 -35.59
CA GLN A 58 -18.74 -6.58 -35.24
C GLN A 58 -18.24 -6.49 -33.79
N SER A 59 -18.99 -7.03 -32.82
CA SER A 59 -18.57 -7.05 -31.41
C SER A 59 -17.26 -7.83 -31.20
N LEU A 60 -17.02 -8.90 -31.97
CA LEU A 60 -15.77 -9.65 -31.95
C LEU A 60 -14.58 -8.80 -32.42
N ASN A 61 -14.74 -8.05 -33.50
CA ASN A 61 -13.69 -7.18 -34.02
C ASN A 61 -13.36 -6.04 -33.05
N GLU A 62 -14.39 -5.47 -32.42
CA GLU A 62 -14.24 -4.46 -31.37
C GLU A 62 -13.49 -5.02 -30.15
N ALA A 63 -13.85 -6.23 -29.69
CA ALA A 63 -13.16 -6.89 -28.57
C ALA A 63 -11.70 -7.23 -28.89
N LYS A 64 -11.40 -7.73 -30.10
CA LYS A 64 -10.02 -7.95 -30.57
C LYS A 64 -9.22 -6.67 -30.62
N LEU A 65 -9.83 -5.57 -31.07
CA LEU A 65 -9.16 -4.27 -31.09
C LEU A 65 -8.86 -3.79 -29.67
N LYS A 66 -9.78 -3.97 -28.72
CA LYS A 66 -9.56 -3.67 -27.30
C LYS A 66 -8.46 -4.55 -26.70
N ASP A 67 -8.41 -5.84 -27.01
CA ASP A 67 -7.32 -6.75 -26.59
C ASP A 67 -5.96 -6.29 -27.10
N LEU A 68 -5.85 -5.97 -28.39
CA LEU A 68 -4.61 -5.47 -28.98
C LEU A 68 -4.15 -4.16 -28.33
N LYS A 69 -5.08 -3.25 -28.02
CA LYS A 69 -4.77 -2.00 -27.33
C LYS A 69 -4.30 -2.26 -25.89
N ALA A 70 -5.03 -3.06 -25.12
CA ALA A 70 -4.64 -3.44 -23.75
C ALA A 70 -3.25 -4.09 -23.71
N LYS A 71 -3.01 -5.03 -24.63
CA LYS A 71 -1.72 -5.69 -24.81
C LYS A 71 -0.60 -4.74 -25.20
N ASN A 72 -0.89 -3.75 -26.04
CA ASN A 72 0.09 -2.71 -26.39
C ASN A 72 0.50 -1.89 -25.16
N TYR A 73 -0.47 -1.49 -24.31
CA TYR A 73 -0.17 -0.83 -23.04
C TYR A 73 0.68 -1.73 -22.12
N LEU A 74 0.33 -3.00 -21.98
CA LEU A 74 1.10 -3.95 -21.16
C LEU A 74 2.54 -4.12 -21.69
N PHE A 75 2.75 -4.23 -23.00
CA PHE A 75 4.10 -4.28 -23.55
C PHE A 75 4.87 -2.99 -23.39
N GLN A 76 4.21 -1.83 -23.45
CA GLN A 76 4.87 -0.55 -23.17
C GLN A 76 5.27 -0.43 -21.70
N SER A 77 4.51 -1.03 -20.78
CA SER A 77 4.82 -0.99 -19.35
C SER A 77 5.97 -1.91 -18.94
N ILE A 78 6.25 -2.96 -19.70
CA ILE A 78 7.18 -4.03 -19.30
C ILE A 78 8.50 -3.91 -20.08
N ASP A 79 9.62 -4.18 -19.40
CA ASP A 79 10.95 -4.16 -20.02
C ASP A 79 11.27 -5.47 -20.78
N LYS A 80 12.33 -5.45 -21.59
CA LYS A 80 12.71 -6.61 -22.43
C LYS A 80 13.07 -7.83 -21.60
N THR A 81 13.63 -7.66 -20.39
CA THR A 81 14.03 -8.79 -19.55
C THR A 81 12.81 -9.48 -18.96
N THR A 82 11.85 -8.72 -18.43
CA THR A 82 10.59 -9.27 -17.92
C THR A 82 9.79 -9.91 -19.04
N LEU A 83 9.72 -9.29 -20.23
CA LEU A 83 9.01 -9.86 -21.38
C LEU A 83 9.58 -11.22 -21.83
N LYS A 84 10.89 -11.44 -21.72
CA LYS A 84 11.52 -12.74 -22.09
C LYS A 84 11.14 -13.88 -21.14
N THR A 85 10.79 -13.56 -19.90
CA THR A 85 10.43 -14.56 -18.88
C THR A 85 8.96 -15.00 -18.93
N ILE A 86 8.12 -14.27 -19.68
CA ILE A 86 6.68 -14.54 -19.81
C ILE A 86 6.46 -15.49 -20.98
N THR A 87 5.89 -16.67 -20.71
CA THR A 87 5.63 -17.71 -21.71
C THR A 87 4.29 -17.53 -22.43
N GLN A 88 3.25 -17.04 -21.75
CA GLN A 88 1.91 -16.83 -22.32
C GLN A 88 1.63 -15.33 -22.54
N LYS A 89 1.43 -14.93 -23.80
CA LYS A 89 1.27 -13.52 -24.19
C LYS A 89 0.39 -13.33 -25.43
N GLU A 90 -0.48 -14.29 -25.71
CA GLU A 90 -1.34 -14.25 -26.90
C GLU A 90 -2.43 -13.19 -26.72
N THR A 91 -3.04 -13.13 -25.53
CA THR A 91 -4.05 -12.14 -25.13
C THR A 91 -3.54 -11.21 -24.02
N ALA A 92 -4.18 -10.05 -23.86
CA ALA A 92 -3.90 -9.13 -22.75
C ALA A 92 -4.14 -9.81 -21.39
N LYS A 93 -5.17 -10.66 -21.28
CA LYS A 93 -5.44 -11.48 -20.09
C LYS A 93 -4.30 -12.43 -19.77
N GLN A 94 -3.85 -13.23 -20.72
CA GLN A 94 -2.74 -14.18 -20.50
C GLN A 94 -1.47 -13.45 -20.04
N LEU A 95 -1.18 -12.29 -20.63
CA LEU A 95 -0.04 -11.47 -20.26
C LEU A 95 -0.18 -10.92 -18.83
N TRP A 96 -1.35 -10.43 -18.46
CA TRP A 96 -1.68 -9.96 -17.11
C TRP A 96 -1.55 -11.09 -16.07
N ASP A 97 -2.17 -12.25 -16.32
CA ASP A 97 -2.14 -13.40 -15.43
C ASP A 97 -0.72 -13.96 -15.28
N SER A 98 0.05 -14.00 -16.36
CA SER A 98 1.45 -14.43 -16.30
C SER A 98 2.32 -13.49 -15.48
N MET A 99 2.11 -12.17 -15.61
CA MET A 99 2.77 -11.18 -14.76
C MET A 99 2.39 -11.36 -13.29
N LYS A 100 1.10 -11.59 -13.01
CA LYS A 100 0.59 -11.87 -11.66
C LYS A 100 1.26 -13.09 -11.05
N VAL A 101 1.26 -14.23 -11.76
CA VAL A 101 1.86 -15.48 -11.27
C VAL A 101 3.37 -15.34 -11.06
N LYS A 102 4.06 -14.62 -11.95
CA LYS A 102 5.51 -14.45 -11.85
C LYS A 102 5.91 -13.58 -10.65
N HIS A 103 5.22 -12.47 -10.43
CA HIS A 103 5.64 -11.46 -9.46
C HIS A 103 4.95 -11.56 -8.10
N GLN A 104 3.67 -11.94 -8.04
CA GLN A 104 3.00 -12.24 -6.76
C GLN A 104 3.19 -13.70 -6.31
N GLY A 105 3.76 -14.55 -7.17
CA GLY A 105 3.80 -15.98 -6.94
C GLY A 105 2.42 -16.63 -7.01
N ASN A 106 2.36 -17.92 -6.70
CA ASN A 106 1.09 -18.64 -6.58
C ASN A 106 0.42 -18.39 -5.23
N ALA A 107 -0.83 -18.83 -5.06
CA ALA A 107 -1.59 -18.66 -3.81
C ALA A 107 -0.86 -19.20 -2.56
N ARG A 108 0.05 -20.17 -2.70
CA ARG A 108 0.86 -20.69 -1.59
C ARG A 108 1.96 -19.71 -1.16
N VAL A 109 2.61 -19.03 -2.11
CA VAL A 109 3.60 -17.98 -1.83
C VAL A 109 2.94 -16.80 -1.14
N LYS A 110 1.79 -16.31 -1.65
CA LYS A 110 1.00 -15.27 -0.97
C LYS A 110 0.64 -15.65 0.46
N ARG A 111 0.19 -16.88 0.68
CA ARG A 111 -0.12 -17.37 2.04
C ARG A 111 1.12 -17.36 2.94
N ALA A 112 2.28 -17.78 2.44
CA ALA A 112 3.52 -17.79 3.21
C ALA A 112 4.00 -16.36 3.53
N GLN A 113 3.90 -15.43 2.58
CA GLN A 113 4.20 -14.01 2.79
C GLN A 113 3.26 -13.40 3.81
N LEU A 114 1.96 -13.66 3.71
CA LEU A 114 0.97 -13.20 4.68
C LEU A 114 1.27 -13.70 6.10
N GLN A 115 1.65 -14.96 6.25
CA GLN A 115 2.04 -15.51 7.56
C GLN A 115 3.30 -14.82 8.12
N ARG A 116 4.26 -14.46 7.27
CA ARG A 116 5.43 -13.68 7.69
C ARG A 116 5.03 -12.28 8.14
N LEU A 117 4.17 -11.61 7.37
CA LEU A 117 3.67 -10.28 7.69
C LEU A 117 2.88 -10.27 8.99
N ARG A 118 2.00 -11.26 9.22
CA ARG A 118 1.29 -11.43 10.50
C ARG A 118 2.24 -11.56 11.67
N LYS A 119 3.26 -12.42 11.53
CA LYS A 119 4.28 -12.57 12.57
C LYS A 119 5.02 -11.27 12.82
N THR A 120 5.44 -10.57 11.76
CA THR A 120 6.10 -9.26 11.88
C THR A 120 5.18 -8.28 12.58
N PHE A 121 3.91 -8.19 12.16
CA PHE A 121 2.89 -7.33 12.74
C PHE A 121 2.71 -7.61 14.23
N GLU A 122 2.54 -8.87 14.65
CA GLU A 122 2.43 -9.27 16.06
C GLU A 122 3.67 -8.91 16.88
N THR A 123 4.86 -9.00 16.29
CA THR A 123 6.14 -8.67 16.94
C THR A 123 6.56 -7.20 16.80
N LEU A 124 5.78 -6.35 16.13
CA LEU A 124 6.09 -4.93 16.02
C LEU A 124 5.96 -4.29 17.41
N GLU A 125 7.03 -3.61 17.80
CA GLU A 125 7.19 -2.85 19.04
C GLU A 125 7.99 -1.59 18.74
N ILE A 126 7.64 -0.48 19.38
CA ILE A 126 8.39 0.77 19.21
C ILE A 126 9.76 0.64 19.87
N LYS A 127 10.83 0.96 19.15
CA LYS A 127 12.19 0.89 19.70
C LYS A 127 12.50 2.11 20.55
N ILE A 128 13.36 1.93 21.55
CA ILE A 128 13.84 3.04 22.40
C ILE A 128 14.57 4.07 21.51
N GLY A 129 14.05 5.28 21.45
CA GLY A 129 14.60 6.39 20.64
C GLY A 129 14.04 6.47 19.21
N GLU A 130 13.13 5.58 18.82
CA GLU A 130 12.36 5.71 17.58
C GLU A 130 11.23 6.73 17.76
N LYS A 131 11.01 7.58 16.75
CA LYS A 131 9.91 8.56 16.77
C LYS A 131 8.57 7.86 16.55
N VAL A 132 7.53 8.34 17.22
CA VAL A 132 6.16 7.83 17.03
C VAL A 132 5.76 7.84 15.55
N SER A 133 6.08 8.91 14.80
CA SER A 133 5.77 9.00 13.37
C SER A 133 6.43 7.90 12.52
N GLY A 134 7.66 7.51 12.86
CA GLY A 134 8.38 6.46 12.14
C GLY A 134 7.76 5.09 12.39
N TYR A 135 7.44 4.81 13.66
CA TYR A 135 6.75 3.59 14.05
C TYR A 135 5.39 3.43 13.34
N PHE A 136 4.56 4.48 13.34
CA PHE A 136 3.28 4.48 12.64
C PHE A 136 3.42 4.21 11.14
N ALA A 137 4.45 4.76 10.48
CA ALA A 137 4.70 4.50 9.07
C ALA A 137 4.95 3.01 8.80
N ILE A 138 5.76 2.35 9.64
CA ILE A 138 6.06 0.91 9.52
C ILE A 138 4.82 0.06 9.76
N VAL A 139 3.99 0.41 10.75
CA VAL A 139 2.72 -0.29 11.03
C VAL A 139 1.76 -0.16 9.85
N MET A 140 1.63 1.04 9.28
CA MET A 140 0.77 1.29 8.13
C MET A 140 1.26 0.58 6.87
N GLU A 141 2.57 0.58 6.62
CA GLU A 141 3.19 -0.17 5.51
C GLU A 141 2.92 -1.68 5.66
N THR A 142 3.18 -2.24 6.85
CA THR A 142 2.93 -3.67 7.14
C THR A 142 1.45 -4.03 6.97
N THR A 143 0.55 -3.19 7.45
CA THR A 143 -0.90 -3.38 7.29
C THR A 143 -1.31 -3.34 5.83
N ASN A 144 -0.75 -2.40 5.05
CA ASN A 144 -1.03 -2.28 3.63
C ASN A 144 -0.53 -3.51 2.85
N ASP A 145 0.64 -4.03 3.19
CA ASP A 145 1.17 -5.27 2.61
C ASP A 145 0.29 -6.50 2.92
N MET A 146 -0.26 -6.56 4.13
CA MET A 146 -1.23 -7.60 4.49
C MET A 146 -2.54 -7.46 3.70
N ARG A 147 -3.04 -6.23 3.50
CA ARG A 147 -4.19 -5.92 2.64
C ARG A 147 -3.93 -6.33 1.19
N ASN A 148 -2.74 -6.08 0.66
CA ASN A 148 -2.31 -6.51 -0.69
C ASN A 148 -2.27 -8.05 -0.83
N CYS A 149 -1.96 -8.75 0.26
CA CYS A 149 -2.05 -10.21 0.33
C CYS A 149 -3.50 -10.75 0.40
N GLY A 150 -4.50 -9.87 0.53
CA GLY A 150 -5.93 -10.19 0.54
C GLY A 150 -6.54 -10.29 1.95
N GLU A 151 -5.86 -9.81 2.98
CA GLU A 151 -6.38 -9.79 4.35
C GLU A 151 -7.09 -8.47 4.66
N ILE A 152 -8.30 -8.55 5.22
CA ILE A 152 -9.03 -7.37 5.69
C ILE A 152 -8.61 -7.11 7.13
N ILE A 153 -7.94 -5.99 7.35
CA ILE A 153 -7.54 -5.52 8.69
C ILE A 153 -8.39 -4.30 9.01
N GLU A 154 -9.22 -4.44 10.04
CA GLU A 154 -10.01 -3.38 10.62
C GLU A 154 -9.12 -2.41 11.38
N ASP A 155 -9.44 -1.12 11.33
CA ASP A 155 -8.64 -0.08 11.96
C ASP A 155 -8.57 -0.26 13.49
N VAL A 156 -9.62 -0.83 14.10
CA VAL A 156 -9.65 -1.20 15.53
C VAL A 156 -8.47 -2.13 15.89
N LYS A 157 -8.20 -3.16 15.08
CA LYS A 157 -7.08 -4.08 15.32
C LYS A 157 -5.72 -3.39 15.20
N ILE A 158 -5.61 -2.38 14.33
CA ILE A 158 -4.39 -1.59 14.18
C ILE A 158 -4.18 -0.72 15.42
N VAL A 159 -5.24 -0.04 15.89
CA VAL A 159 -5.23 0.79 17.09
C VAL A 159 -4.87 -0.04 18.32
N GLU A 160 -5.54 -1.17 18.55
CA GLU A 160 -5.24 -2.10 19.64
C GLU A 160 -3.79 -2.58 19.58
N LYS A 161 -3.31 -2.96 18.38
CA LYS A 161 -1.93 -3.40 18.22
C LYS A 161 -0.94 -2.28 18.54
N ILE A 162 -1.20 -1.05 18.09
CA ILE A 162 -0.35 0.10 18.39
C ILE A 162 -0.32 0.32 19.90
N LEU A 163 -1.46 0.39 20.57
CA LEU A 163 -1.53 0.58 22.02
C LEU A 163 -0.77 -0.51 22.79
N GLN A 164 -0.89 -1.78 22.38
CA GLN A 164 -0.17 -2.91 22.98
C GLN A 164 1.35 -2.87 22.73
N SER A 165 1.78 -2.32 21.59
CA SER A 165 3.18 -2.31 21.15
C SER A 165 4.01 -1.11 21.65
N LEU A 166 3.35 -0.14 22.27
CA LEU A 166 3.99 1.03 22.86
C LEU A 166 4.75 0.61 24.13
N THR A 167 5.93 1.20 24.33
CA THR A 167 6.79 0.91 25.50
C THR A 167 6.25 1.54 26.77
N GLU A 168 6.76 1.11 27.94
CA GLU A 168 6.35 1.59 29.27
C GLU A 168 6.35 3.11 29.43
N ASN A 169 7.17 3.83 28.65
CA ASN A 169 7.22 5.29 28.62
C ASN A 169 5.90 5.95 28.19
N PHE A 170 5.02 5.20 27.51
CA PHE A 170 3.71 5.67 27.06
C PHE A 170 2.56 5.13 27.92
N ASN A 171 2.81 4.34 28.97
CA ASN A 171 1.77 3.72 29.80
C ASN A 171 0.73 4.73 30.32
N PHE A 172 1.19 5.90 30.78
CA PHE A 172 0.27 6.94 31.27
C PHE A 172 -0.66 7.49 30.17
N VAL A 173 -0.15 7.59 28.94
CA VAL A 173 -0.91 8.05 27.78
C VAL A 173 -1.89 6.98 27.33
N ILE A 174 -1.47 5.71 27.35
CA ILE A 174 -2.30 4.56 27.02
C ILE A 174 -3.51 4.54 27.98
N CYS A 175 -3.28 4.55 29.30
CA CYS A 175 -4.38 4.59 30.28
C CYS A 175 -5.30 5.81 30.05
N SER A 176 -4.72 6.98 29.78
CA SER A 176 -5.52 8.19 29.52
C SER A 176 -6.38 8.04 28.25
N ILE A 177 -5.89 7.40 27.20
CA ILE A 177 -6.63 7.16 25.96
C ILE A 177 -7.70 6.09 26.18
N GLU A 178 -7.37 5.00 26.85
CA GLU A 178 -8.31 3.91 27.19
C GLU A 178 -9.46 4.40 28.10
N GLU A 179 -9.19 5.34 29.01
CA GLU A 179 -10.21 5.91 29.89
C GLU A 179 -11.05 7.01 29.22
N SER A 180 -10.46 7.79 28.30
CA SER A 180 -11.12 8.98 27.73
C SER A 180 -11.78 8.75 26.37
N LYS A 181 -11.38 7.70 25.63
CA LYS A 181 -11.85 7.45 24.27
C LYS A 181 -12.38 6.03 24.10
N ASP A 182 -13.36 5.91 23.20
CA ASP A 182 -13.89 4.62 22.76
C ASP A 182 -12.95 4.02 21.69
N ILE A 183 -12.26 2.93 22.03
CA ILE A 183 -11.26 2.26 21.17
C ILE A 183 -11.90 1.76 19.88
N ASP A 184 -13.17 1.33 19.93
CA ASP A 184 -13.89 0.77 18.78
C ASP A 184 -14.22 1.84 17.71
N ARG A 185 -14.13 3.12 18.07
CA ARG A 185 -14.45 4.27 17.20
C ARG A 185 -13.24 5.13 16.89
N LEU A 186 -12.10 4.83 17.51
CA LEU A 186 -10.88 5.61 17.37
C LEU A 186 -10.22 5.32 16.01
N SER A 187 -9.92 6.39 15.27
CA SER A 187 -9.15 6.26 14.04
C SER A 187 -7.64 6.22 14.30
N VAL A 188 -6.88 5.59 13.39
CA VAL A 188 -5.41 5.54 13.47
C VAL A 188 -4.80 6.95 13.46
N ASP A 189 -5.37 7.87 12.67
CA ASP A 189 -4.91 9.26 12.58
C ASP A 189 -5.10 10.04 13.89
N GLU A 190 -6.24 9.88 14.55
CA GLU A 190 -6.51 10.49 15.86
C GLU A 190 -5.60 9.95 16.96
N LEU A 191 -5.31 8.64 16.92
CA LEU A 191 -4.35 8.01 17.83
C LEU A 191 -2.95 8.58 17.59
N GLN A 192 -2.52 8.66 16.33
CA GLN A 192 -1.22 9.21 15.95
C GLN A 192 -1.05 10.65 16.45
N ALA A 193 -2.05 11.51 16.20
CA ALA A 193 -2.02 12.90 16.65
C ALA A 193 -1.93 13.01 18.18
N SER A 194 -2.67 12.17 18.90
CA SER A 194 -2.67 12.15 20.38
C SER A 194 -1.30 11.76 20.93
N LEU A 195 -0.64 10.76 20.35
CA LEU A 195 0.68 10.30 20.77
C LEU A 195 1.79 11.29 20.40
N GLN A 196 1.71 11.93 19.22
CA GLN A 196 2.68 12.95 18.81
C GLN A 196 2.64 14.20 19.69
N ILE A 197 1.44 14.65 20.12
CA ILE A 197 1.30 15.77 21.05
C ILE A 197 1.99 15.44 22.38
N HIS A 198 1.88 14.20 22.86
CA HIS A 198 2.54 13.77 24.09
C HIS A 198 4.06 13.66 23.92
N GLU A 199 4.54 13.11 22.81
CA GLU A 199 5.98 13.05 22.48
C GLU A 199 6.61 14.45 22.47
N GLY A 200 5.91 15.46 21.92
CA GLY A 200 6.34 16.87 21.94
C GLY A 200 6.47 17.43 23.36
N LYS A 201 5.45 17.23 24.21
CA LYS A 201 5.44 17.70 25.60
C LYS A 201 6.52 17.04 26.46
N VAL A 202 6.75 15.73 26.29
CA VAL A 202 7.83 15.01 27.01
C VAL A 202 9.22 15.47 26.57
N THR A 203 9.37 15.81 25.28
CA THR A 203 10.64 16.33 24.75
C THR A 203 10.94 17.74 25.28
N GLU A 204 9.93 18.61 25.35
CA GLU A 204 10.03 19.94 25.96
C GLU A 204 10.40 19.84 27.46
N GLN A 205 9.72 18.96 28.22
CA GLN A 205 10.02 18.74 29.65
C GLN A 205 11.45 18.24 29.90
N ARG A 206 11.95 17.29 29.10
CA ARG A 206 13.35 16.83 29.20
C ARG A 206 14.36 17.93 28.87
N SER A 207 14.02 18.83 27.94
CA SER A 207 14.89 19.95 27.59
C SER A 207 14.92 21.01 28.69
N GLU A 208 13.78 21.30 29.34
CA GLU A 208 13.70 22.23 30.47
C GLU A 208 14.39 21.66 31.72
N GLU A 209 14.25 20.37 32.02
CA GLU A 209 14.97 19.72 33.13
C GLU A 209 16.49 19.71 32.94
N GLN A 210 16.97 19.53 31.70
CA GLN A 210 18.39 19.60 31.39
C GLN A 210 18.95 21.02 31.51
N VAL A 211 18.19 22.04 31.11
CA VAL A 211 18.60 23.46 31.27
C VAL A 211 18.62 23.85 32.75
N LEU A 212 17.61 23.44 33.52
CA LEU A 212 17.53 23.73 34.95
C LEU A 212 18.62 23.01 35.78
N GLN A 213 19.07 21.81 35.37
CA GLN A 213 20.19 21.13 36.03
C GLN A 213 21.54 21.81 35.76
N VAL A 214 21.75 22.41 34.59
CA VAL A 214 22.99 23.15 34.26
C VAL A 214 23.09 24.45 35.06
N ASP A 215 21.97 25.12 35.35
CA ASP A 215 21.95 26.34 36.16
C ASP A 215 22.05 26.09 37.67
N ASN A 216 21.81 24.85 38.14
CA ASN A 216 21.88 24.48 39.55
C ASN A 216 23.23 23.90 40.00
N GLU A 217 24.25 23.85 39.15
CA GLU A 217 25.61 23.56 39.63
C GLU A 217 26.12 24.73 40.50
N PRO A 218 26.38 24.52 41.80
CA PRO A 218 26.94 25.58 42.62
C PRO A 218 28.34 25.91 42.10
N ARG A 219 28.50 27.12 41.55
CA ARG A 219 29.79 27.74 41.28
C ARG A 219 30.54 27.91 42.61
N TYR A 220 31.22 26.86 43.04
CA TYR A 220 32.20 26.96 44.11
C TYR A 220 33.34 27.85 43.64
N GLY A 221 33.27 29.11 44.07
CA GLY A 221 34.29 30.12 43.82
C GLY A 221 35.64 29.66 44.38
N ARG A 222 36.62 29.51 43.48
CA ARG A 222 38.04 29.53 43.86
C ARG A 222 38.45 30.97 44.09
N GLY A 223 38.34 31.40 45.34
CA GLY A 223 38.96 32.62 45.83
C GLY A 223 40.41 32.37 46.27
N ARG A 224 41.29 33.22 45.72
CA ARG A 224 42.69 33.52 46.10
C ARG A 224 43.76 32.44 45.95
#